data_AF-A0A940BTN4-F1
#
_entry.id   AF-A0A940BTN4-F1
#
_cell.length_a   1.000
_cell.length_b   1.000
_cell.length_c   1.000
_cell.angle_alpha   90.00
_cell.angle_beta   90.00
_cell.angle_gamma   90.00
#
_symmetry.space_group_name_H-M   'P 1'
#
loop_
_entity.id
_entity.type
_entity.pdbx_description
1 polymer ?
#
loop_
_entity_poly.entity_id
_entity_poly.type
_entity_poly.pdbx_seq_one_letter_code
_entity_poly.pdbx_strand_id
1 'polypeptide(L)'
;MAFCSACGKEIPDGTKFCPYCGATVEGEVKIEDVPQQSKFDTKDIMGQFKEYFSMSAPEPTPEEKQDADQNKAMGILAYIGILVLIPIFAAKNSRFARFHANNGLLLLIGEVAFSIVGMIIGAIFPAYDLPGLNFIFNFFLSYIPSILLVVLAVFGIIHAAKGQKKELPVVGGIKLLK
;
A
#
# COMPACT_ATOMS: atom_id res chain seq x y z
N MET A 1 39.13 -21.10 30.78
CA MET A 1 38.69 -19.69 30.76
C MET A 1 39.67 -18.90 29.92
N ALA A 2 39.27 -18.55 28.70
CA ALA A 2 40.06 -17.79 27.75
C ALA A 2 39.58 -16.33 27.68
N PHE A 3 40.42 -15.40 27.25
CA PHE A 3 40.03 -14.02 26.97
C PHE A 3 40.10 -13.76 25.47
N CYS A 4 39.14 -13.00 24.94
CA CYS A 4 39.15 -12.61 23.53
C CYS A 4 40.34 -11.68 23.24
N SER A 5 41.19 -12.06 22.29
CA SER A 5 42.36 -11.27 21.87
C SER A 5 41.99 -9.91 21.26
N ALA A 6 40.78 -9.76 20.73
CA ALA A 6 40.33 -8.52 20.09
C ALA A 6 39.69 -7.51 21.05
N CYS A 7 38.96 -7.97 22.08
CA CYS A 7 38.22 -7.06 22.98
C CYS A 7 38.54 -7.23 24.47
N GLY A 8 39.38 -8.20 24.85
CA GLY A 8 39.84 -8.40 26.22
C GLY A 8 38.80 -8.96 27.19
N LYS A 9 37.57 -9.26 26.74
CA LYS A 9 36.55 -9.89 27.59
C LYS A 9 36.78 -11.39 27.71
N GLU A 10 36.48 -11.91 28.90
CA GLU A 10 36.47 -13.35 29.16
C GLU A 10 35.43 -14.05 28.29
N ILE A 11 35.83 -15.14 27.63
CA ILE A 11 35.00 -15.94 26.73
C ILE A 11 34.87 -17.38 27.27
N PRO A 12 33.69 -18.01 27.08
CA PRO A 12 33.51 -19.42 27.45
C PRO A 12 34.43 -20.34 26.63
N ASP A 13 34.93 -21.41 27.24
CA ASP A 13 35.78 -22.38 26.56
C ASP A 13 34.98 -23.09 25.44
N GLY A 14 35.55 -23.23 24.24
CA GLY A 14 34.92 -23.89 23.08
C GLY A 14 34.08 -23.00 22.15
N THR A 15 34.02 -21.67 22.38
CA THR A 15 33.33 -20.75 21.46
C THR A 15 34.19 -20.41 20.25
N LYS A 16 33.65 -20.58 19.04
CA LYS A 16 34.33 -20.24 17.77
C LYS A 16 34.40 -18.73 17.51
N PHE A 17 33.52 -17.95 18.14
CA PHE A 17 33.42 -16.51 17.99
C PHE A 17 33.19 -15.86 19.35
N CYS A 18 33.76 -14.68 19.57
CA CYS A 18 33.52 -13.89 20.77
C CYS A 18 32.09 -13.32 20.74
N PRO A 19 31.24 -13.60 21.75
CA PRO A 19 29.86 -13.09 21.78
C PRO A 19 29.77 -11.58 22.02
N TYR A 20 30.87 -10.94 22.44
CA TYR A 20 30.87 -9.52 22.77
C TYR A 20 31.38 -8.63 21.63
N CYS A 21 32.19 -9.14 20.70
CA CYS A 21 32.75 -8.34 19.60
C CYS A 21 32.74 -9.03 18.24
N GLY A 22 32.42 -10.33 18.16
CA GLY A 22 32.34 -11.09 16.91
C GLY A 22 33.68 -11.61 16.36
N ALA A 23 34.80 -11.38 17.04
CA ALA A 23 36.10 -11.91 16.60
C ALA A 23 36.15 -13.44 16.66
N THR A 24 36.72 -14.07 15.63
CA THR A 24 36.98 -15.51 15.60
C THR A 24 38.04 -15.90 16.64
N VAL A 25 37.82 -17.02 17.31
CA VAL A 25 38.76 -17.60 18.28
C VAL A 25 39.37 -18.83 17.63
N GLU A 26 40.67 -18.79 17.33
CA GLU A 26 41.36 -19.86 16.60
C GLU A 26 41.53 -21.12 17.48
N GLY A 27 40.97 -22.23 17.01
CA GLY A 27 41.12 -23.56 17.58
C GLY A 27 40.56 -24.61 16.61
N GLU A 28 41.38 -25.58 16.23
CA GLU A 28 41.01 -26.67 15.33
C GLU A 28 39.88 -27.51 15.96
N VAL A 29 38.69 -27.48 15.36
CA VAL A 29 37.59 -28.36 15.78
C VAL A 29 37.68 -29.67 15.02
N LYS A 30 38.06 -30.75 15.73
CA LYS A 30 37.79 -32.12 15.29
C LYS A 30 36.28 -32.32 15.26
N ILE A 31 35.73 -32.57 14.08
CA ILE A 31 34.30 -32.82 13.88
C ILE A 31 34.09 -34.33 14.00
N GLU A 32 33.61 -34.76 15.17
CA GLU A 32 32.87 -36.02 15.28
C GLU A 32 31.38 -35.65 15.47
N ASP A 33 30.54 -36.22 14.60
CA ASP A 33 29.07 -36.16 14.55
C ASP A 33 28.40 -34.81 14.20
N VAL A 34 28.50 -34.42 12.92
CA VAL A 34 27.47 -33.60 12.25
C VAL A 34 26.78 -34.48 11.21
N PRO A 35 25.48 -34.79 11.32
CA PRO A 35 24.77 -35.56 10.31
C PRO A 35 24.71 -34.76 8.99
N GLN A 36 25.52 -35.17 8.01
CA GLN A 36 25.42 -34.69 6.63
C GLN A 36 24.18 -35.31 5.96
N GLN A 37 22.99 -34.79 6.25
CA GLN A 37 21.83 -34.94 5.36
C GLN A 37 20.70 -33.99 5.76
N SER A 38 20.76 -32.77 5.25
CA SER A 38 19.52 -32.13 4.80
C SER A 38 19.70 -31.79 3.33
N LYS A 39 19.02 -32.54 2.47
CA LYS A 39 18.73 -32.06 1.12
C LYS A 39 17.90 -30.80 1.32
N PHE A 40 18.47 -29.64 1.00
CA PHE A 40 17.71 -28.40 0.96
C PHE A 40 16.79 -28.48 -0.26
N ASP A 41 15.55 -28.93 -0.05
CA ASP A 41 14.58 -29.11 -1.13
C ASP A 41 13.97 -27.75 -1.49
N THR A 42 14.42 -27.18 -2.61
CA THR A 42 13.91 -25.93 -3.17
C THR A 42 12.39 -25.95 -3.36
N LYS A 43 11.76 -27.13 -3.47
CA LYS A 43 10.29 -27.26 -3.56
C LYS A 43 9.58 -26.89 -2.26
N ASP A 44 10.16 -27.14 -1.10
CA ASP A 44 9.54 -26.81 0.19
C ASP A 44 9.50 -25.28 0.39
N ILE A 45 10.54 -24.58 -0.06
CA ILE A 45 10.60 -23.11 -0.01
C ILE A 45 9.60 -22.51 -1.01
N MET A 46 9.55 -23.04 -2.23
CA MET A 46 8.58 -22.59 -3.23
C MET A 46 7.14 -22.90 -2.81
N GLY A 47 6.92 -24.00 -2.09
CA GLY A 47 5.65 -24.38 -1.48
C GLY A 47 5.22 -23.39 -0.40
N GLN A 48 6.08 -23.10 0.57
CA GLN A 48 5.82 -22.11 1.61
C GLN A 48 5.61 -20.70 1.05
N PHE A 49 6.41 -20.29 0.06
CA PHE A 49 6.27 -18.97 -0.56
C PHE A 49 4.95 -18.84 -1.34
N LYS A 50 4.53 -19.92 -2.01
CA LYS A 50 3.23 -20.01 -2.67
C LYS A 50 2.11 -19.95 -1.64
N GLU A 51 2.21 -20.65 -0.52
CA GLU A 51 1.20 -20.64 0.54
C GLU A 51 1.06 -19.26 1.17
N TYR A 52 2.19 -18.58 1.42
CA TYR A 52 2.21 -17.20 1.92
C TYR A 52 1.55 -16.20 0.95
N PHE A 53 1.79 -16.35 -0.36
CA PHE A 53 1.12 -15.53 -1.41
C PHE A 53 -0.31 -15.98 -1.74
N SER A 54 -0.69 -17.20 -1.37
CA SER A 54 -2.04 -17.76 -1.54
C SER A 54 -2.94 -17.46 -0.34
N MET A 55 -2.39 -16.85 0.72
CA MET A 55 -3.15 -16.47 1.90
C MET A 55 -4.11 -15.34 1.52
N SER A 56 -5.34 -15.73 1.14
CA SER A 56 -6.42 -14.79 0.87
C SER A 56 -6.69 -13.91 2.09
N ALA A 57 -7.04 -12.65 1.85
CA ALA A 57 -7.46 -11.76 2.94
C ALA A 57 -8.54 -12.44 3.79
N PRO A 58 -8.52 -12.28 5.13
CA PRO A 58 -9.53 -12.87 5.99
C PRO A 58 -10.93 -12.42 5.56
N GLU A 59 -11.89 -13.35 5.61
CA GLU A 59 -13.30 -13.06 5.37
C GLU A 59 -13.77 -11.94 6.32
N PRO A 60 -14.59 -10.98 5.85
CA PRO A 60 -15.11 -9.92 6.70
C PRO A 60 -16.04 -10.48 7.77
N THR A 61 -15.97 -9.90 8.98
CA THR A 61 -16.82 -10.35 10.10
C THR A 61 -18.30 -10.05 9.85
N PRO A 62 -19.24 -10.71 10.55
CA PRO A 62 -20.67 -10.39 10.44
C PRO A 62 -20.98 -8.91 10.67
N GLU A 63 -20.31 -8.27 11.63
CA GLU A 63 -20.47 -6.83 11.93
C GLU A 63 -19.97 -5.95 10.78
N GLU A 64 -18.88 -6.34 10.11
CA GLU A 64 -18.37 -5.62 8.95
C GLU A 64 -19.28 -5.77 7.73
N LYS A 65 -19.86 -6.96 7.53
CA LYS A 65 -20.87 -7.20 6.50
C LYS A 65 -22.11 -6.33 6.76
N GLN A 66 -22.59 -6.29 7.99
CA GLN A 66 -23.72 -5.45 8.40
C GLN A 66 -23.45 -3.95 8.22
N ASP A 67 -22.27 -3.47 8.63
CA ASP A 67 -21.87 -2.06 8.42
C ASP A 67 -21.88 -1.68 6.94
N ALA A 68 -21.33 -2.55 6.09
CA ALA A 68 -21.30 -2.35 4.64
C ALA A 68 -22.71 -2.35 4.03
N ASP A 69 -23.60 -3.26 4.44
CA ASP A 69 -24.97 -3.34 3.93
C ASP A 69 -25.79 -2.09 4.30
N GLN A 70 -25.62 -1.57 5.53
CA GLN A 70 -26.31 -0.36 5.97
C GLN A 70 -25.77 0.92 5.34
N ASN A 71 -24.47 0.96 5.00
CA ASN A 71 -23.79 2.17 4.55
C ASN A 71 -23.34 2.13 3.08
N LYS A 72 -23.86 1.20 2.29
CA LYS A 72 -23.53 1.01 0.88
C LYS A 72 -23.68 2.29 0.05
N ALA A 73 -24.80 3.00 0.22
CA ALA A 73 -25.06 4.26 -0.47
C ALA A 73 -24.02 5.33 -0.12
N MET A 74 -23.61 5.41 1.15
CA MET A 74 -22.56 6.34 1.61
C MET A 74 -21.20 6.01 0.99
N GLY A 75 -20.88 4.72 0.84
CA GLY A 75 -19.69 4.28 0.13
C GLY A 75 -19.69 4.62 -1.36
N ILE A 76 -20.86 4.62 -2.02
CA ILE A 76 -20.97 5.02 -3.43
C ILE A 76 -20.85 6.55 -3.57
N LEU A 77 -21.57 7.32 -2.75
CA LEU A 77 -21.54 8.79 -2.74
C LEU A 77 -20.13 9.34 -2.56
N ALA A 78 -19.28 8.63 -1.82
CA ALA A 78 -17.89 8.99 -1.60
C ALA A 78 -17.10 9.26 -2.90
N TYR A 79 -17.45 8.60 -4.00
CA TYR A 79 -16.74 8.70 -5.27
C TYR A 79 -17.32 9.74 -6.24
N ILE A 80 -18.36 10.48 -5.82
CA ILE A 80 -19.03 11.47 -6.66
C ILE A 80 -18.53 12.87 -6.26
N GLY A 81 -17.26 13.16 -6.57
CA GLY A 81 -16.63 14.47 -6.37
C GLY A 81 -16.89 15.06 -4.98
N ILE A 82 -17.47 16.26 -4.95
CA ILE A 82 -17.75 16.99 -3.70
C ILE A 82 -18.73 16.27 -2.75
N LEU A 83 -19.53 15.33 -3.26
CA LEU A 83 -20.48 14.57 -2.43
C LEU A 83 -19.75 13.69 -1.40
N VAL A 84 -18.44 13.49 -1.51
CA VAL A 84 -17.61 12.84 -0.49
C VAL A 84 -17.74 13.47 0.91
N LEU A 85 -18.11 14.75 0.99
CA LEU A 85 -18.36 15.41 2.27
C LEU A 85 -19.55 14.80 3.02
N ILE A 86 -20.54 14.26 2.31
CA ILE A 86 -21.73 13.64 2.91
C ILE A 86 -21.35 12.43 3.77
N PRO A 87 -20.71 11.36 3.26
CA PRO A 87 -20.32 10.22 4.09
C PRO A 87 -19.31 10.61 5.20
N ILE A 88 -18.45 11.61 4.98
CA ILE A 88 -17.52 12.12 6.00
C ILE A 88 -18.27 12.62 7.24
N PHE A 89 -19.33 13.43 7.04
CA PHE A 89 -20.04 14.05 8.15
C PHE A 89 -21.26 13.23 8.64
N ALA A 90 -21.96 12.55 7.72
CA ALA A 90 -23.19 11.82 8.03
C ALA A 90 -22.95 10.38 8.48
N ALA A 91 -21.86 9.73 8.04
CA ALA A 91 -21.58 8.31 8.31
C ALA A 91 -20.29 8.10 9.14
N LYS A 92 -19.99 9.02 10.05
CA LYS A 92 -18.75 9.07 10.86
C LYS A 92 -18.45 7.84 11.72
N ASN A 93 -19.44 6.98 11.98
CA ASN A 93 -19.29 5.76 12.77
C ASN A 93 -19.14 4.49 11.92
N SER A 94 -19.35 4.59 10.60
CA SER A 94 -19.22 3.45 9.68
C SER A 94 -17.77 3.33 9.21
N ARG A 95 -17.14 2.19 9.49
CA ARG A 95 -15.78 1.90 9.01
C ARG A 95 -15.78 1.70 7.50
N PHE A 96 -16.83 1.08 6.98
CA PHE A 96 -17.05 0.93 5.54
C PHE A 96 -17.19 2.28 4.84
N ALA A 97 -18.09 3.15 5.30
CA ALA A 97 -18.30 4.46 4.66
C ALA A 97 -17.03 5.31 4.72
N ARG A 98 -16.32 5.32 5.86
CA ARG A 98 -15.08 6.09 6.02
C ARG A 98 -13.93 5.57 5.17
N PHE A 99 -13.85 4.26 4.95
CA PHE A 99 -12.88 3.68 4.02
C PHE A 99 -13.10 4.21 2.59
N HIS A 100 -14.33 4.17 2.09
CA HIS A 100 -14.64 4.67 0.75
C HIS A 100 -14.56 6.20 0.67
N ALA A 101 -14.97 6.92 1.72
CA ALA A 101 -14.82 8.37 1.82
C ALA A 101 -13.35 8.80 1.78
N ASN A 102 -12.45 8.05 2.39
CA ASN A 102 -11.02 8.31 2.32
C ASN A 102 -10.49 8.22 0.88
N ASN A 103 -10.85 7.16 0.17
CA ASN A 103 -10.48 6.97 -1.23
C ASN A 103 -11.09 8.05 -2.13
N GLY A 104 -12.38 8.34 -1.96
CA GLY A 104 -13.08 9.40 -2.67
C GLY A 104 -12.47 10.79 -2.44
N LEU A 105 -12.05 11.07 -1.21
CA LEU A 105 -11.42 12.33 -0.84
C LEU A 105 -10.05 12.48 -1.50
N LEU A 106 -9.27 11.40 -1.59
CA LEU A 106 -8.00 11.40 -2.32
C LEU A 106 -8.20 11.68 -3.82
N LEU A 107 -9.23 11.10 -4.44
CA LEU A 107 -9.56 11.40 -5.84
C LEU A 107 -9.96 12.87 -6.01
N LEU A 108 -10.80 13.41 -5.11
CA LEU A 108 -11.20 14.82 -5.13
C LEU A 108 -9.99 15.76 -4.95
N ILE A 109 -9.09 15.46 -4.00
CA ILE A 109 -7.87 16.23 -3.80
C ILE A 109 -6.99 16.19 -5.06
N GLY A 110 -6.83 15.00 -5.66
CA GLY A 110 -6.09 14.84 -6.90
C GLY A 110 -6.68 15.66 -8.05
N GLU A 111 -8.00 15.65 -8.21
CA GLU A 111 -8.72 16.44 -9.20
C GLU A 111 -8.50 17.94 -9.02
N VAL A 112 -8.68 18.44 -7.80
CA VAL A 112 -8.50 19.87 -7.46
C VAL A 112 -7.05 20.29 -7.68
N ALA A 113 -6.09 19.50 -7.19
CA ALA A 113 -4.66 19.79 -7.37
C ALA A 113 -4.28 19.83 -8.86
N PHE A 114 -4.79 18.89 -9.65
CA PHE A 114 -4.55 18.83 -11.09
C PHE A 114 -5.15 20.04 -11.82
N SER A 115 -6.37 20.43 -11.47
CA SER A 115 -7.03 21.62 -12.01
C SER A 115 -6.23 22.89 -11.74
N ILE A 116 -5.72 23.06 -10.51
CA ILE A 116 -4.89 24.22 -10.13
C ILE A 116 -3.60 24.28 -10.97
N VAL A 117 -2.92 23.15 -11.17
CA VAL A 117 -1.72 23.09 -12.01
C VAL A 117 -2.05 23.50 -13.45
N GLY A 118 -3.16 23.02 -14.01
CA GLY A 118 -3.64 23.43 -15.33
C GLY A 118 -3.91 24.93 -15.44
N MET A 119 -4.57 25.52 -14.43
CA MET A 119 -4.82 26.97 -14.37
C MET A 119 -3.52 27.78 -14.35
N ILE A 120 -2.53 27.36 -13.55
CA ILE A 120 -1.23 28.04 -13.46
C ILE A 120 -0.48 27.97 -14.80
N ILE A 121 -0.42 26.79 -15.41
CA ILE A 121 0.23 26.60 -16.72
C ILE A 121 -0.41 27.53 -17.75
N GLY A 122 -1.74 27.49 -17.88
CA GLY A 122 -2.49 28.32 -18.83
C GLY A 122 -2.30 29.82 -18.60
N ALA A 123 -2.20 30.27 -17.34
CA ALA A 123 -1.94 31.67 -17.01
C ALA A 123 -0.52 32.12 -17.40
N ILE A 124 0.48 31.25 -17.28
CA ILE A 124 1.89 31.62 -17.51
C ILE A 124 2.24 31.67 -19.00
N PHE A 125 1.66 30.80 -19.85
CA PHE A 125 1.99 30.82 -21.27
C PHE A 125 0.75 30.97 -22.17
N PRO A 126 0.18 32.17 -22.32
CA PRO A 126 -0.96 32.39 -23.22
C PRO A 126 -0.70 32.02 -24.69
N ALA A 127 0.57 31.83 -25.10
CA ALA A 127 0.97 31.37 -26.43
C ALA A 127 0.62 29.90 -26.77
N TYR A 128 -0.02 29.15 -25.86
CA TYR A 128 -0.63 27.86 -26.20
C TYR A 128 -1.76 27.97 -27.23
N ASP A 129 -2.25 29.18 -27.52
CA ASP A 129 -3.29 29.49 -28.51
C ASP A 129 -2.83 29.46 -29.98
N LEU A 130 -1.75 28.73 -30.31
CA LEU A 130 -1.45 28.37 -31.70
C LEU A 130 -2.48 27.32 -32.19
N PRO A 131 -3.29 27.61 -33.23
CA PRO A 131 -4.30 26.68 -33.73
C PRO A 131 -3.67 25.35 -34.13
N GLY A 132 -4.09 24.25 -33.50
CA GLY A 132 -3.59 22.88 -33.75
C GLY A 132 -2.72 22.29 -32.64
N LEU A 133 -1.71 23.03 -32.13
CA LEU A 133 -0.91 22.59 -30.98
C LEU A 133 -1.73 22.62 -29.68
N ASN A 134 -2.63 23.60 -29.58
CA ASN A 134 -3.54 23.78 -28.45
C ASN A 134 -4.47 22.56 -28.22
N PHE A 135 -4.93 21.91 -29.30
CA PHE A 135 -5.83 20.77 -29.19
C PHE A 135 -5.11 19.55 -28.63
N ILE A 136 -3.93 19.23 -29.15
CA ILE A 136 -3.12 18.09 -28.69
C ILE A 136 -2.71 18.32 -27.23
N PHE A 137 -2.21 19.52 -26.90
CA PHE A 137 -1.77 19.84 -25.55
C PHE A 137 -2.92 19.78 -24.54
N ASN A 138 -4.07 20.39 -24.82
CA ASN A 138 -5.24 20.30 -23.94
C ASN A 138 -5.80 18.88 -23.86
N PHE A 139 -5.75 18.11 -24.95
CA PHE A 139 -6.20 16.72 -24.93
C PHE A 139 -5.41 15.90 -23.89
N PHE A 140 -4.08 15.93 -23.98
CA PHE A 140 -3.23 15.15 -23.09
C PHE A 140 -3.18 15.72 -21.66
N LEU A 141 -3.15 17.05 -21.53
CA LEU A 141 -3.07 17.69 -20.22
C LEU A 141 -4.41 17.56 -19.48
N SER A 142 -5.56 17.82 -20.10
CA SER A 142 -6.83 17.87 -19.36
C SER A 142 -7.61 16.56 -19.37
N TYR A 143 -7.62 15.80 -20.48
CA TYR A 143 -8.55 14.68 -20.63
C TYR A 143 -7.98 13.35 -20.12
N ILE A 144 -6.68 13.08 -20.30
CA ILE A 144 -6.10 11.82 -19.82
C ILE A 144 -6.19 11.68 -18.29
N PRO A 145 -5.80 12.69 -17.49
CA PRO A 145 -5.88 12.60 -16.03
C PRO A 145 -7.32 12.51 -15.52
N SER A 146 -8.26 13.23 -16.16
CA SER A 146 -9.67 13.14 -15.78
C SER A 146 -10.27 11.77 -16.07
N ILE A 147 -9.96 11.16 -17.22
CA ILE A 147 -10.35 9.78 -17.53
C ILE A 147 -9.80 8.82 -16.48
N LEU A 148 -8.52 8.95 -16.10
CA LEU A 148 -7.92 8.10 -15.07
C LEU A 148 -8.65 8.22 -13.73
N LEU A 149 -8.95 9.44 -13.28
CA LEU A 149 -9.69 9.67 -12.03
C LEU A 149 -11.11 9.08 -12.09
N VAL A 150 -11.80 9.22 -13.23
CA VAL A 150 -13.13 8.62 -13.43
C VAL A 150 -13.05 7.09 -13.38
N VAL A 151 -12.05 6.48 -14.02
CA VAL A 151 -11.86 5.02 -13.98
C VAL A 151 -11.62 4.54 -12.55
N LEU A 152 -10.77 5.23 -11.78
CA LEU A 152 -10.53 4.92 -10.37
C LEU A 152 -11.80 5.10 -9.52
N ALA A 153 -12.59 6.14 -9.77
CA ALA A 153 -13.87 6.35 -9.11
C ALA A 153 -14.85 5.21 -9.41
N VAL A 154 -14.96 4.78 -10.67
CA VAL A 154 -15.81 3.65 -11.08
C VAL A 154 -15.38 2.35 -10.40
N PHE A 155 -14.07 2.06 -10.32
CA PHE A 155 -13.59 0.91 -9.55
C PHE A 155 -13.99 1.01 -8.07
N GLY A 156 -13.88 2.20 -7.48
CA GLY A 156 -14.32 2.47 -6.11
C GLY A 156 -15.79 2.20 -5.91
N ILE A 157 -16.64 2.69 -6.81
CA ILE A 157 -18.09 2.49 -6.82
C ILE A 157 -18.44 1.00 -6.93
N ILE A 158 -17.79 0.26 -7.83
CA ILE A 158 -18.02 -1.19 -7.99
C ILE A 158 -17.72 -1.93 -6.68
N HIS A 159 -16.60 -1.62 -6.02
CA HIS A 159 -16.26 -2.25 -4.73
C HIS A 159 -17.23 -1.82 -3.63
N ALA A 160 -17.62 -0.55 -3.57
CA ALA A 160 -18.61 -0.07 -2.61
C ALA A 160 -19.97 -0.77 -2.80
N ALA A 161 -20.46 -0.89 -4.03
CA ALA A 161 -21.69 -1.60 -4.35
C ALA A 161 -21.64 -3.08 -3.94
N LYS A 162 -20.46 -3.70 -4.00
CA LYS A 162 -20.20 -5.07 -3.52
C LYS A 162 -19.99 -5.17 -2.00
N GLY A 163 -19.97 -4.06 -1.26
CA GLY A 163 -19.70 -4.04 0.18
C GLY A 163 -18.23 -4.35 0.52
N GLN A 164 -17.30 -4.14 -0.41
CA GLN A 164 -15.90 -4.52 -0.29
C GLN A 164 -14.99 -3.33 0.00
N LYS A 165 -14.19 -3.43 1.08
CA LYS A 165 -13.13 -2.47 1.40
C LYS A 165 -11.85 -2.80 0.63
N LYS A 166 -11.86 -2.56 -0.69
CA LYS A 166 -10.67 -2.76 -1.55
C LYS A 166 -10.01 -1.43 -1.89
N GLU A 167 -8.69 -1.38 -1.70
CA GLU A 167 -7.87 -0.23 -2.00
C GLU A 167 -7.82 0.05 -3.52
N LEU A 168 -7.85 1.34 -3.88
CA LEU A 168 -7.69 1.75 -5.27
C LEU A 168 -6.20 1.68 -5.68
N PRO A 169 -5.90 1.35 -6.94
CA PRO A 169 -4.55 1.49 -7.47
C PRO A 169 -4.00 2.90 -7.23
N VAL A 170 -2.71 2.99 -6.93
CA VAL A 170 -1.95 4.24 -6.73
C VAL A 170 -2.26 5.00 -5.43
N VAL A 171 -3.50 5.03 -4.95
CA VAL A 171 -3.92 5.88 -3.81
C VAL A 171 -4.36 5.13 -2.55
N GLY A 172 -4.58 3.81 -2.64
CA GLY A 172 -5.19 3.03 -1.56
C GLY A 172 -4.46 3.02 -0.22
N GLY A 173 -3.14 3.17 -0.21
CA GLY A 173 -2.33 3.14 1.01
C GLY A 173 -2.38 4.43 1.85
N ILE A 174 -2.95 5.53 1.34
CA ILE A 174 -2.96 6.82 2.03
C ILE A 174 -4.21 6.91 2.92
N LYS A 175 -4.03 7.13 4.23
CA LYS A 175 -5.14 7.25 5.20
C LYS A 175 -5.24 8.68 5.75
N LEU A 176 -6.20 9.44 5.23
CA LEU A 176 -6.61 10.76 5.69
C LEU A 176 -7.67 10.67 6.79
N LEU A 177 -8.61 9.72 6.66
CA LEU A 177 -9.69 9.48 7.62
C LEU A 177 -9.36 8.25 8.47
N LYS A 178 -9.45 8.40 9.80
CA LYS A 178 -9.31 7.29 10.75
C LYS A 178 -10.55 6.41 10.81
#